data_AF-A0A1S6U6U8-F1
#
_entry.id   AF-A0A1S6U6U8-F1
#
_cell.length_a   1.000
_cell.length_b   1.000
_cell.length_c   1.000
_cell.angle_alpha   90.00
_cell.angle_beta   90.00
_cell.angle_gamma   90.00
#
_symmetry.space_group_name_H-M   'P 1'
#
loop_
_entity.id
_entity.type
_entity.pdbx_description
1 polymer ?
#
loop_
_entity_poly.entity_id
_entity_poly.type
_entity_poly.pdbx_seq_one_letter_code
_entity_poly.pdbx_strand_id
1 'polypeptide(L)' 'MQKDLVEQKIKDLFKARADFFDLLDSVVPKKEGTDIFDFDKQKDVDLKDVYAKFYAYDYSIRKLLIDVYRAYEID' A
#
# COMPACT_ATOMS: atom_id res chain seq x y z
N MET A 1 -24.18 -7.64 -3.65
CA MET A 1 -23.23 -8.36 -4.53
C MET A 1 -22.10 -7.47 -5.04
N GLN A 2 -22.34 -6.42 -5.84
CA GLN A 2 -21.24 -5.53 -6.30
C GLN A 2 -20.67 -4.66 -5.15
N LYS A 3 -21.54 -4.11 -4.29
CA LYS A 3 -21.14 -3.32 -3.12
C LYS A 3 -20.24 -4.10 -2.16
N ASP A 4 -20.63 -5.33 -1.82
CA ASP A 4 -19.89 -6.18 -0.87
C ASP A 4 -18.49 -6.54 -1.42
N LEU A 5 -18.39 -6.77 -2.73
CA LEU A 5 -17.11 -7.01 -3.40
C LEU A 5 -16.20 -5.78 -3.37
N VAL A 6 -16.74 -4.59 -3.64
CA VAL A 6 -15.98 -3.33 -3.56
C VAL A 6 -15.55 -3.05 -2.13
N GLU A 7 -16.44 -3.28 -1.16
CA GLU A 7 -16.11 -3.13 0.27
C GLU A 7 -14.96 -4.07 0.67
N GLN A 8 -14.97 -5.32 0.22
CA GLN A 8 -13.88 -6.25 0.48
C GLN A 8 -12.56 -5.75 -0.14
N LYS A 9 -12.57 -5.27 -1.40
CA LYS A 9 -11.38 -4.70 -2.05
C LYS A 9 -10.82 -3.49 -1.29
N ILE A 10 -11.68 -2.65 -0.72
CA ILE A 10 -11.25 -1.52 0.11
C ILE A 10 -10.58 -2.02 1.40
N LYS A 11 -11.14 -3.04 2.06
CA LYS A 11 -10.53 -3.65 3.24
C LYS A 11 -9.17 -4.28 2.92
N ASP A 12 -9.06 -4.98 1.78
CA ASP A 12 -7.81 -5.57 1.30
C ASP A 12 -6.76 -4.50 1.00
N LEU A 13 -7.18 -3.37 0.41
CA LEU A 13 -6.35 -2.19 0.20
C LEU A 13 -5.82 -1.62 1.52
N PHE A 14 -6.69 -1.40 2.51
CA PHE A 14 -6.27 -0.88 3.82
C PHE A 14 -5.28 -1.80 4.51
N LYS A 15 -5.53 -3.12 4.46
CA LYS A 15 -4.60 -4.10 5.01
C LYS A 15 -3.25 -4.07 4.31
N ALA A 16 -3.23 -4.13 2.98
CA ALA A 16 -1.97 -4.13 2.21
C ALA A 16 -1.20 -2.81 2.40
N ARG A 17 -1.89 -1.68 2.50
CA ARG A 17 -1.29 -0.38 2.84
C ARG A 17 -0.65 -0.41 4.23
N ALA A 18 -1.38 -0.85 5.25
CA ALA A 18 -0.85 -0.93 6.61
C ALA A 18 0.38 -1.83 6.67
N ASP A 19 0.28 -3.06 6.15
CA ASP A 19 1.40 -4.01 6.09
C ASP A 19 2.66 -3.43 5.40
N PHE A 20 2.51 -2.61 4.35
CA PHE A 20 3.64 -1.98 3.66
C PHE A 20 4.27 -0.84 4.48
N PHE A 21 3.46 0.04 5.06
CA PHE A 21 3.98 1.15 5.86
C PHE A 21 4.54 0.68 7.22
N ASP A 22 4.00 -0.38 7.82
CA ASP A 22 4.55 -1.00 9.02
C ASP A 22 5.98 -1.53 8.77
N LEU A 23 6.21 -2.14 7.59
CA LEU A 23 7.55 -2.56 7.19
C LEU A 23 8.47 -1.34 7.06
N LEU A 24 8.04 -0.29 6.37
CA LEU A 24 8.83 0.94 6.22
C LEU A 24 9.15 1.59 7.57
N ASP A 25 8.18 1.74 8.47
CA ASP A 25 8.40 2.31 9.81
C ASP A 25 9.39 1.48 10.65
N SER A 26 9.44 0.16 10.45
CA SER A 26 10.38 -0.70 11.18
C SER A 26 11.85 -0.57 10.73
N VAL A 27 12.07 -0.26 9.44
CA VAL A 27 13.40 -0.26 8.81
C VAL A 27 13.90 1.13 8.41
N VAL A 28 13.01 2.11 8.22
CA VAL A 28 13.34 3.48 7.82
C VAL A 28 12.90 4.45 8.91
N PRO A 29 13.82 5.10 9.63
CA PRO A 29 13.47 6.11 10.61
C PRO A 29 12.84 7.34 9.93
N LYS A 30 12.08 8.12 10.70
CA LYS A 30 11.52 9.40 10.23
C LYS A 30 12.51 10.55 10.46
N LYS A 31 12.48 11.57 9.60
CA LYS A 31 13.22 12.82 9.83
C LYS A 31 12.68 13.53 11.06
N GLU A 32 13.57 14.09 11.86
CA GLU A 32 13.23 14.74 13.13
C GLU A 32 12.13 15.79 12.96
N GLY A 33 11.07 15.69 13.76
CA GLY A 33 9.93 16.61 13.73
C GLY A 33 8.98 16.44 12.53
N THR A 34 9.10 15.36 11.75
CA THR A 34 8.25 15.13 10.57
C THR A 34 7.76 13.68 10.45
N ASP A 35 6.77 13.44 9.59
CA ASP A 35 6.33 12.10 9.19
C ASP A 35 7.02 11.57 7.92
N ILE A 36 8.10 12.22 7.47
CA ILE A 36 8.81 11.86 6.24
C ILE A 36 9.90 10.83 6.57
N PHE A 37 9.94 9.73 5.80
CA PHE A 37 10.99 8.73 5.89
C PHE A 37 12.38 9.29 5.52
N ASP A 38 13.38 8.93 6.31
CA ASP A 38 14.79 9.26 6.12
C ASP A 38 15.54 8.05 5.53
N PHE A 39 15.44 7.87 4.22
CA PHE A 39 16.08 6.73 3.52
C PHE A 39 17.61 6.76 3.57
N ASP A 40 18.22 7.92 3.86
CA ASP A 40 19.66 8.04 4.10
C ASP A 40 20.08 7.31 5.40
N LYS A 41 19.13 7.04 6.31
CA LYS A 41 19.34 6.33 7.58
C LYS A 41 18.61 4.99 7.66
N GLN A 42 18.24 4.40 6.51
CA GLN A 42 17.59 3.10 6.49
C GLN A 42 18.49 2.02 7.11
N LYS A 43 17.87 1.07 7.81
CA LYS A 43 18.51 -0.17 8.23
C LYS A 43 18.60 -1.12 7.03
N ASP A 44 19.51 -2.08 7.12
CA ASP A 44 19.60 -3.15 6.12
C ASP A 44 18.29 -3.96 6.11
N VAL A 45 17.72 -4.17 4.92
CA VAL A 45 16.42 -4.83 4.74
C VAL A 45 16.43 -5.63 3.44
N ASP A 46 15.77 -6.79 3.45
CA ASP A 46 15.59 -7.58 2.24
C ASP A 46 14.66 -6.84 1.26
N LEU A 47 15.23 -6.41 0.12
CA LEU A 47 14.48 -5.75 -0.94
C LEU A 47 13.38 -6.64 -1.53
N LYS A 48 13.50 -7.97 -1.42
CA LYS A 48 12.46 -8.90 -1.84
C LYS A 48 11.21 -8.76 -0.98
N ASP A 49 11.37 -8.60 0.33
CA ASP A 49 10.26 -8.41 1.27
C ASP A 49 9.60 -7.04 1.09
N VAL A 50 10.42 -5.99 0.90
CA VAL A 50 9.93 -4.65 0.57
C VAL A 50 9.11 -4.68 -0.72
N TYR A 51 9.66 -5.30 -1.77
CA TYR A 51 8.97 -5.44 -3.05
C TYR A 51 7.67 -6.24 -2.93
N ALA A 52 7.66 -7.34 -2.18
CA ALA A 52 6.46 -8.16 -2.00
C ALA A 52 5.33 -7.37 -1.33
N LYS A 53 5.63 -6.59 -0.28
CA LYS A 53 4.64 -5.75 0.41
C LYS A 53 4.17 -4.58 -0.46
N PHE A 54 5.09 -3.91 -1.14
CA PHE A 54 4.74 -2.85 -2.10
C PHE A 54 3.83 -3.39 -3.21
N TYR A 55 4.18 -4.53 -3.81
CA TYR A 55 3.42 -5.15 -4.89
C TYR A 55 2.01 -5.54 -4.44
N ALA A 56 1.85 -6.08 -3.23
CA ALA A 56 0.53 -6.37 -2.67
C ALA A 56 -0.33 -5.10 -2.52
N TYR A 57 0.27 -4.00 -2.05
CA TYR A 57 -0.42 -2.72 -1.94
C TYR A 57 -0.84 -2.16 -3.31
N ASP A 58 0.09 -2.08 -4.26
CA ASP A 58 -0.17 -1.64 -5.64
C ASP A 58 -1.26 -2.50 -6.31
N TYR A 59 -1.19 -3.83 -6.15
CA TYR A 59 -2.16 -4.75 -6.72
C TYR A 59 -3.57 -4.52 -6.17
N SER A 60 -3.72 -4.31 -4.86
CA SER A 60 -5.00 -3.98 -4.24
C SER A 60 -5.58 -2.67 -4.78
N ILE A 61 -4.75 -1.64 -4.99
CA ILE A 61 -5.18 -0.38 -5.63
C ILE A 61 -5.70 -0.65 -7.03
N ARG A 62 -4.93 -1.36 -7.88
CA ARG A 62 -5.33 -1.66 -9.26
C ARG A 62 -6.65 -2.41 -9.33
N LYS A 63 -6.90 -3.33 -8.41
CA LYS A 63 -8.16 -4.08 -8.33
C LYS A 63 -9.37 -3.22 -7.96
N LEU A 64 -9.16 -2.21 -7.11
CA LEU A 64 -10.19 -1.23 -6.75
C LEU A 64 -10.43 -0.23 -7.89
N LEU A 65 -9.37 0.26 -8.53
CA LEU A 65 -9.46 1.22 -9.64
C LEU A 65 -10.29 0.68 -10.81
N ILE A 66 -10.23 -0.62 -11.12
CA ILE A 66 -11.10 -1.23 -12.15
C ILE A 66 -12.58 -0.98 -11.85
N ASP A 67 -13.02 -1.07 -10.60
CA ASP A 67 -14.42 -0.81 -10.25
C ASP A 67 -14.75 0.69 -10.30
N VAL A 68 -13.78 1.54 -9.93
CA VAL A 68 -13.93 3.00 -10.05
C VAL A 68 -14.08 3.40 -11.52
N TYR A 69 -13.21 2.92 -12.40
CA TYR A 69 -13.29 3.22 -13.84
C TYR A 69 -14.61 2.77 -14.44
N ARG A 70 -15.09 1.57 -14.09
CA ARG A 70 -16.43 1.10 -14.50
C ARG A 70 -17.56 1.98 -13.97
N ALA A 71 -17.47 2.49 -12.74
CA ALA A 71 -18.50 3.33 -12.15
C ALA A 71 -18.56 4.73 -12.78
N TYR A 72 -17.47 5.20 -13.37
CA TYR A 72 -17.36 6.52 -14.01
C TYR A 72 -17.25 6.45 -15.54
N GLU A 73 -17.43 5.27 -16.14
CA GLU A 73 -17.36 5.04 -17.59
C GLU A 73 -16.04 5.54 -18.23
N ILE A 74 -14.92 5.31 -17.51
CA ILE A 74 -13.57 5.64 -17.96
C ILE A 74 -12.93 4.39 -18.57
N ASP A 75 -12.50 4.48 -19.84
CA ASP A 75 -11.80 3.42 -20.60
C ASP A 75 -10.26 3.51 -20.48
#